data_AF-A0A1M2VIT2-F1
#
_entry.id   AF-A0A1M2VIT2-F1
#
_cell.length_a   1.000
_cell.length_b   1.000
_cell.length_c   1.000
_cell.angle_alpha   90.00
_cell.angle_beta   90.00
_cell.angle_gamma   90.00
#
_symmetry.space_group_name_H-M   'P 1'
#
loop_
_entity.id
_entity.type
_entity.pdbx_description
1 polymer ?
#
loop_
_entity_poly.entity_id
_entity_poly.type
_entity_poly.pdbx_seq_one_letter_code
_entity_poly.pdbx_strand_id
1 'polypeptide(L)'
;MAQTMSKPQCRALLRDQSTPCSKIAAGSSPYCSKHGQEYAVLTREYKKLSANNGELDPGKLSRNEIRALDVSEAKRVVKANKRYLVSLEAECEARTTQHIRFFGEVDPGHSKWLEILRRKQQRALTQLKLFDEAGFNIGPPRTVEESGLFNFTPVHSVRREEPKDDLIPDLVILVSSIIGLGILVSFPPLEAQATLWAFLQNVFSWLSTILQYAIVSLVQCGSPLTDLDVADGFGRWRS
;
A
#
# COMPACT_ATOMS: atom_id res chain seq x y z
N MET A 1 -21.59 5.23 43.71
CA MET A 1 -22.45 4.87 42.57
C MET A 1 -21.57 4.27 41.48
N ALA A 2 -21.68 2.97 41.22
CA ALA A 2 -20.90 2.32 40.16
C ALA A 2 -21.54 2.66 38.80
N GLN A 3 -20.84 3.40 37.96
CA GLN A 3 -21.26 3.62 36.58
C GLN A 3 -21.20 2.28 35.84
N THR A 4 -22.35 1.73 35.47
CA THR A 4 -22.42 0.55 34.61
C THR A 4 -21.94 0.95 33.22
N MET A 5 -20.65 0.74 32.95
CA MET A 5 -20.07 0.85 31.61
C MET A 5 -20.85 -0.09 30.68
N SER A 6 -21.64 0.48 29.76
CA SER A 6 -22.35 -0.31 28.75
C SER A 6 -21.34 -1.11 27.95
N LYS A 7 -21.59 -2.42 27.80
CA LYS A 7 -20.69 -3.28 27.01
C LYS A 7 -20.58 -2.74 25.58
N PRO A 8 -19.38 -2.75 24.97
CA PRO A 8 -19.19 -2.23 23.62
C PRO A 8 -19.99 -3.03 22.58
N GLN A 9 -20.53 -2.34 21.59
CA GLN A 9 -21.20 -2.96 20.44
C GLN A 9 -20.18 -3.57 19.46
N CYS A 10 -20.61 -4.58 18.72
CA CYS A 10 -19.81 -5.21 17.67
C CYS A 10 -19.52 -4.21 16.54
N ARG A 11 -18.25 -4.06 16.16
CA ARG A 11 -17.81 -3.12 15.11
C ARG A 11 -17.95 -3.63 13.67
N ALA A 12 -18.41 -4.86 13.46
CA ALA A 12 -18.51 -5.45 12.13
C ALA A 12 -19.77 -4.94 11.41
N LEU A 13 -19.64 -4.75 10.10
CA LEU A 13 -20.76 -4.49 9.19
C LEU A 13 -21.39 -5.81 8.73
N LEU A 14 -22.70 -5.76 8.49
CA LEU A 14 -23.44 -6.86 7.87
C LEU A 14 -22.99 -7.06 6.41
N ARG A 15 -23.58 -8.05 5.73
CA ARG A 15 -23.20 -8.39 4.35
C ARG A 15 -23.52 -7.29 3.33
N ASP A 16 -24.40 -6.37 3.68
CA ASP A 16 -24.71 -5.16 2.91
C ASP A 16 -23.62 -4.07 3.02
N GLN A 17 -22.55 -4.33 3.78
CA GLN A 17 -21.37 -3.48 3.92
C GLN A 17 -21.68 -2.05 4.42
N SER A 18 -22.84 -1.86 5.04
CA SER A 18 -23.32 -0.54 5.46
C SER A 18 -24.02 -0.58 6.81
N THR A 19 -24.74 -1.68 7.12
CA THR A 19 -25.47 -1.80 8.39
C THR A 19 -24.55 -2.33 9.49
N PRO A 20 -24.37 -1.62 10.62
CA PRO A 20 -23.61 -2.13 11.76
C PRO A 20 -24.31 -3.29 12.46
N CYS A 21 -23.52 -4.22 13.02
CA CYS A 21 -24.04 -5.30 13.83
C CYS A 21 -24.64 -4.80 15.16
N SER A 22 -25.91 -5.11 15.43
CA SER A 22 -26.58 -4.74 16.68
C SER A 22 -26.17 -5.57 17.91
N LYS A 23 -25.35 -6.61 17.75
CA LYS A 23 -24.93 -7.49 18.85
C LYS A 23 -23.81 -6.87 19.68
N ILE A 24 -23.76 -7.25 20.96
CA ILE A 24 -22.68 -6.88 21.88
C ILE A 24 -21.40 -7.64 21.51
N ALA A 25 -20.26 -6.96 21.63
CA ALA A 25 -18.95 -7.56 21.42
C ALA A 25 -18.64 -8.63 22.50
N ALA A 26 -17.86 -9.65 22.13
CA ALA A 26 -17.56 -10.78 23.02
C ALA A 26 -16.18 -10.60 23.69
N GLY A 27 -16.17 -10.53 25.03
CA GLY A 27 -14.93 -10.42 25.80
C GLY A 27 -14.14 -9.15 25.47
N SER A 28 -12.85 -9.30 25.17
CA SER A 28 -11.94 -8.23 24.73
C SER A 28 -11.98 -7.97 23.22
N SER A 29 -12.68 -8.80 22.45
CA SER A 29 -12.76 -8.65 20.99
C SER A 29 -13.64 -7.45 20.63
N PRO A 30 -13.33 -6.69 19.56
CA PRO A 30 -14.24 -5.69 19.01
C PRO A 30 -15.47 -6.29 18.31
N TYR A 31 -15.55 -7.63 18.19
CA TYR A 31 -16.60 -8.33 17.45
C TYR A 31 -17.40 -9.25 18.36
N CYS A 32 -18.66 -9.51 18.00
CA CYS A 32 -19.45 -10.57 18.61
C CYS A 32 -18.89 -11.94 18.19
N SER A 33 -19.21 -13.01 18.93
CA SER A 33 -18.66 -14.36 18.66
C SER A 33 -18.78 -14.81 17.20
N LYS A 34 -19.94 -14.57 16.56
CA LYS A 34 -20.17 -14.91 15.15
C LYS A 34 -19.25 -14.13 14.19
N HIS A 35 -19.16 -12.82 14.37
CA HIS A 35 -18.31 -11.98 13.51
C HIS A 35 -16.82 -12.18 13.78
N GLY A 36 -16.43 -12.52 15.02
CA GLY A 36 -15.05 -12.94 15.32
C GLY A 36 -14.64 -14.21 14.58
N GLN A 37 -15.53 -15.21 14.49
CA GLN A 37 -15.29 -16.42 13.70
C GLN A 37 -15.19 -16.10 12.20
N GLU A 38 -16.11 -15.30 11.68
CA GLU A 38 -16.11 -14.89 10.27
C GLU A 38 -14.83 -14.12 9.91
N TYR A 39 -14.41 -13.18 10.76
CA TYR A 39 -13.15 -12.45 10.60
C TYR A 39 -11.96 -13.42 10.52
N ALA A 40 -11.91 -14.43 11.40
CA ALA A 40 -10.84 -15.43 11.42
C ALA A 40 -10.84 -16.31 10.16
N VAL A 41 -12.02 -16.68 9.65
CA VAL A 41 -12.17 -17.44 8.40
C VAL A 41 -11.64 -16.63 7.21
N LEU A 42 -12.12 -15.39 7.03
CA LEU A 42 -11.67 -14.52 5.94
C LEU A 42 -10.17 -14.23 6.06
N THR A 43 -9.65 -14.07 7.28
CA THR A 43 -8.21 -13.89 7.52
C THR A 43 -7.42 -15.09 6.99
N ARG A 44 -7.87 -16.29 7.33
CA ARG A 44 -7.21 -17.53 6.90
C ARG A 44 -7.25 -17.69 5.39
N GLU A 45 -8.39 -17.36 4.78
CA GLU A 45 -8.60 -17.46 3.35
C GLU A 45 -7.65 -16.56 2.56
N TYR A 46 -7.61 -15.26 2.87
CA TYR A 46 -6.68 -14.37 2.14
C TYR A 46 -5.22 -14.74 2.41
N LYS A 47 -4.87 -15.23 3.62
CA LYS A 47 -3.50 -15.69 3.92
C LYS A 47 -3.12 -16.91 3.09
N LYS A 48 -4.05 -17.85 2.90
CA LYS A 48 -3.86 -19.00 2.02
C LYS A 48 -3.64 -18.55 0.57
N LEU A 49 -4.44 -17.60 0.08
CA LEU A 49 -4.26 -17.03 -1.27
C LEU A 49 -2.92 -16.31 -1.40
N SER A 50 -2.50 -15.56 -0.37
CA SER A 50 -1.20 -14.90 -0.32
C SER A 50 -0.03 -15.90 -0.37
N ALA A 51 -0.14 -17.04 0.30
CA ALA A 51 0.86 -18.12 0.22
C ALA A 51 0.90 -18.74 -1.19
N ASN A 52 -0.27 -19.08 -1.74
CA ASN A 52 -0.38 -19.59 -3.11
C ASN A 52 0.20 -18.62 -4.15
N ASN A 53 0.02 -17.30 -3.95
CA ASN A 53 0.61 -16.28 -4.80
C ASN A 53 2.14 -16.28 -4.76
N GLY A 54 2.74 -16.60 -3.62
CA GLY A 54 4.19 -16.80 -3.52
C GLY A 54 4.66 -18.01 -4.35
N GLU A 55 3.92 -19.12 -4.30
CA GLU A 55 4.25 -20.34 -5.05
C GLU A 55 3.99 -20.22 -6.56
N LEU A 56 3.02 -19.40 -6.97
CA LEU A 56 2.62 -19.22 -8.36
C LEU A 56 3.40 -18.12 -9.10
N ASP A 57 4.19 -17.31 -8.41
CA ASP A 57 4.90 -16.18 -9.04
C ASP A 57 5.89 -16.70 -10.10
N PRO A 58 5.66 -16.43 -11.40
CA PRO A 58 6.51 -16.94 -12.47
C PRO A 58 7.84 -16.19 -12.60
N GLY A 59 8.09 -15.20 -11.73
CA GLY A 59 9.25 -14.33 -11.83
C GLY A 59 9.15 -13.33 -12.99
N LYS A 60 10.19 -12.52 -13.17
CA LYS A 60 10.28 -11.53 -14.25
C LYS A 60 11.22 -12.06 -15.34
N LEU A 61 10.71 -12.10 -16.57
CA LEU A 61 11.50 -12.37 -17.77
C LEU A 61 11.65 -11.10 -18.60
N SER A 62 12.84 -10.86 -19.10
CA SER A 62 13.14 -9.86 -20.12
C SER A 62 12.62 -10.31 -21.49
N ARG A 63 12.53 -9.36 -22.43
CA ARG A 63 12.12 -9.63 -23.81
C ARG A 63 13.06 -10.63 -24.51
N ASN A 64 14.36 -10.55 -24.24
CA ASN A 64 15.35 -11.47 -24.84
C ASN A 64 15.21 -12.88 -24.29
N GLU A 65 14.99 -13.03 -22.98
CA GLU A 65 14.72 -14.33 -22.37
C GLU A 65 13.45 -14.95 -22.95
N ILE A 66 12.36 -14.18 -23.09
CA ILE A 66 11.11 -14.66 -23.70
C ILE A 66 11.33 -15.18 -25.13
N ARG A 67 12.12 -14.47 -25.95
CA ARG A 67 12.43 -14.88 -27.33
C ARG A 67 13.31 -16.12 -27.42
N ALA A 68 14.09 -16.39 -26.38
CA ALA A 68 14.97 -17.55 -26.31
C ALA A 68 14.25 -18.83 -25.84
N LEU A 69 13.03 -18.72 -25.30
CA LEU A 69 12.25 -19.87 -24.85
C LEU A 69 11.79 -20.72 -26.03
N ASP A 70 11.80 -22.03 -25.84
CA ASP A 70 11.09 -22.94 -26.73
C ASP A 70 9.56 -22.83 -26.55
N VAL A 71 8.80 -23.36 -27.50
CA VAL A 71 7.33 -23.29 -27.52
C VAL A 71 6.70 -23.97 -26.28
N SER A 72 7.25 -25.07 -25.81
CA SER A 72 6.74 -25.81 -24.65
C SER A 72 6.95 -25.02 -23.35
N GLU A 73 8.13 -24.44 -23.20
CA GLU A 73 8.53 -23.64 -22.05
C GLU A 73 7.75 -22.32 -22.01
N ALA A 74 7.63 -21.63 -23.13
CA ALA A 74 6.78 -20.44 -23.27
C ALA A 74 5.33 -20.75 -22.88
N LYS A 75 4.77 -21.88 -23.34
CA LYS A 75 3.41 -22.30 -22.98
C LYS A 75 3.26 -22.56 -21.48
N ARG A 76 4.27 -23.14 -20.82
CA ARG A 76 4.28 -23.32 -19.36
C ARG A 76 4.30 -21.99 -18.62
N VAL A 77 5.16 -21.04 -19.03
CA VAL A 77 5.27 -19.72 -18.39
C VAL A 77 4.00 -18.89 -18.61
N VAL A 78 3.42 -18.91 -19.80
CA VAL A 78 2.12 -18.27 -20.08
C VAL A 78 1.02 -18.85 -19.18
N LYS A 79 0.96 -20.17 -19.03
CA LYS A 79 0.00 -20.83 -18.15
C LYS A 79 0.22 -20.45 -16.67
N ALA A 80 1.47 -20.34 -16.23
CA ALA A 80 1.80 -19.90 -14.87
C ALA A 80 1.36 -18.45 -14.62
N ASN A 81 1.70 -17.52 -15.52
CA ASN A 81 1.27 -16.11 -15.44
C ASN A 81 -0.25 -15.96 -15.36
N LYS A 82 -1.00 -16.72 -16.16
CA LYS A 82 -2.48 -16.70 -16.11
C LYS A 82 -3.03 -17.18 -14.76
N ARG A 83 -2.48 -18.27 -14.22
CA ARG A 83 -2.88 -18.78 -12.89
C ARG A 83 -2.54 -17.79 -11.79
N TYR A 84 -1.36 -17.16 -11.88
CA TYR A 84 -0.94 -16.15 -10.93
C TYR A 84 -1.87 -14.94 -10.93
N LEU A 85 -2.28 -14.44 -12.10
CA LEU A 85 -3.24 -13.34 -12.21
C LEU A 85 -4.57 -13.63 -11.51
N VAL A 86 -5.15 -14.81 -11.77
CA VAL A 86 -6.41 -15.23 -11.12
C VAL A 86 -6.25 -15.30 -9.59
N SER A 87 -5.11 -15.82 -9.12
CA SER A 87 -4.85 -15.95 -7.69
C SER A 87 -4.57 -14.59 -7.01
N LEU A 88 -3.95 -13.63 -7.70
CA LEU A 88 -3.80 -12.25 -7.23
C LEU A 88 -5.14 -11.52 -7.12
N GLU A 89 -6.02 -11.71 -8.11
CA GLU A 89 -7.37 -11.14 -8.12
C GLU A 89 -8.20 -11.68 -6.94
N ALA A 90 -8.19 -12.99 -6.72
CA ALA A 90 -8.86 -13.63 -5.59
C ALA A 90 -8.32 -13.10 -4.23
N GLU A 91 -7.00 -12.91 -4.08
CA GLU A 91 -6.44 -12.33 -2.84
C GLU A 91 -6.93 -10.89 -2.64
N CYS A 92 -6.93 -10.08 -3.71
CA CYS A 92 -7.39 -8.70 -3.67
C CYS A 92 -8.85 -8.61 -3.22
N GLU A 93 -9.73 -9.43 -3.79
CA GLU A 93 -11.15 -9.50 -3.43
C GLU A 93 -11.35 -9.95 -1.98
N ALA A 94 -10.66 -11.02 -1.56
CA ALA A 94 -10.77 -11.54 -0.19
C ALA A 94 -10.33 -10.50 0.86
N ARG A 95 -9.22 -9.79 0.60
CA ARG A 95 -8.74 -8.72 1.48
C ARG A 95 -9.69 -7.54 1.51
N THR A 96 -10.20 -7.12 0.36
CA THR A 96 -11.14 -6.00 0.26
C THR A 96 -12.44 -6.32 1.02
N THR A 97 -12.98 -7.52 0.81
CA THR A 97 -14.19 -8.01 1.50
C THR A 97 -13.99 -8.02 3.02
N GLN A 98 -12.85 -8.54 3.49
CA GLN A 98 -12.54 -8.49 4.91
C GLN A 98 -12.46 -7.04 5.40
N HIS A 99 -11.75 -6.19 4.67
CA HIS A 99 -11.47 -4.84 5.12
C HIS A 99 -12.74 -4.02 5.29
N ILE A 100 -13.58 -3.97 4.24
CA ILE A 100 -14.86 -3.26 4.25
C ILE A 100 -15.75 -3.72 5.42
N ARG A 101 -15.77 -5.02 5.70
CA ARG A 101 -16.69 -5.57 6.70
C ARG A 101 -16.24 -5.38 8.14
N PHE A 102 -14.94 -5.27 8.39
CA PHE A 102 -14.39 -5.35 9.74
C PHE A 102 -13.62 -4.10 10.17
N PHE A 103 -13.38 -3.17 9.25
CA PHE A 103 -12.68 -1.91 9.48
C PHE A 103 -13.57 -0.76 9.01
N GLY A 104 -13.82 0.21 9.91
CA GLY A 104 -14.64 1.38 9.60
C GLY A 104 -13.91 2.44 8.76
N GLU A 105 -12.58 2.38 8.74
CA GLU A 105 -11.71 3.27 7.97
C GLU A 105 -10.71 2.44 7.19
N VAL A 106 -10.30 2.97 6.04
CA VAL A 106 -9.29 2.32 5.20
C VAL A 106 -7.93 2.42 5.87
N ASP A 107 -7.39 1.28 6.30
CA ASP A 107 -6.04 1.19 6.86
C ASP A 107 -4.98 1.55 5.80
N PRO A 108 -4.05 2.48 6.08
CA PRO A 108 -2.95 2.79 5.16
C PRO A 108 -2.12 1.56 4.79
N GLY A 109 -1.93 0.63 5.74
CA GLY A 109 -1.24 -0.64 5.50
C GLY A 109 -1.97 -1.51 4.47
N HIS A 110 -3.29 -1.64 4.62
CA HIS A 110 -4.15 -2.32 3.66
C HIS A 110 -4.07 -1.69 2.26
N SER A 111 -4.15 -0.37 2.15
CA SER A 111 -4.04 0.35 0.87
C SER A 111 -2.69 0.09 0.19
N LYS A 112 -1.59 0.16 0.97
CA LYS A 112 -0.25 -0.13 0.47
C LYS A 112 -0.13 -1.58 -0.01
N TRP A 113 -0.78 -2.53 0.66
CA TRP A 113 -0.77 -3.93 0.23
C TRP A 113 -1.54 -4.16 -1.07
N LEU A 114 -2.74 -3.57 -1.21
CA LEU A 114 -3.50 -3.66 -2.45
C LEU A 114 -2.72 -3.08 -3.64
N GLU A 115 -2.00 -1.99 -3.42
CA GLU A 115 -1.10 -1.41 -4.42
C GLU A 115 0.03 -2.35 -4.82
N ILE A 116 0.63 -3.09 -3.87
CA ILE A 116 1.62 -4.13 -4.18
C ILE A 116 1.01 -5.24 -5.06
N LEU A 117 -0.22 -5.68 -4.75
CA LEU A 117 -0.93 -6.69 -5.56
C LEU A 117 -1.20 -6.19 -6.98
N ARG A 118 -1.62 -4.92 -7.14
CA ARG A 118 -1.83 -4.30 -8.45
C ARG A 118 -0.55 -4.24 -9.28
N ARG A 119 0.58 -3.88 -8.67
CA ARG A 119 1.88 -3.89 -9.38
C ARG A 119 2.28 -5.29 -9.83
N LYS A 120 2.00 -6.32 -9.02
CA LYS A 120 2.22 -7.72 -9.41
C LYS A 120 1.31 -8.14 -10.58
N GLN A 121 0.03 -7.75 -10.55
CA GLN A 121 -0.89 -7.99 -11.66
C GLN A 121 -0.41 -7.30 -12.95
N GLN A 122 -0.06 -6.02 -12.88
CA GLN A 122 0.45 -5.26 -14.03
C GLN A 122 1.72 -5.88 -14.62
N ARG A 123 2.61 -6.40 -13.77
CA ARG A 123 3.82 -7.12 -14.20
C ARG A 123 3.45 -8.37 -14.99
N ALA A 124 2.58 -9.22 -14.45
CA ALA A 124 2.17 -10.46 -15.12
C ALA A 124 1.43 -10.18 -16.44
N LEU A 125 0.57 -9.16 -16.49
CA LEU A 125 -0.06 -8.68 -17.72
C LEU A 125 0.96 -8.19 -18.75
N THR A 126 1.96 -7.44 -18.31
CA THR A 126 3.04 -6.96 -19.18
C THR A 126 3.85 -8.11 -19.76
N GLN A 127 4.18 -9.13 -18.95
CA GLN A 127 4.86 -10.33 -19.44
C GLN A 127 4.01 -11.09 -20.46
N LEU A 128 2.71 -11.28 -20.20
CA LEU A 128 1.81 -11.89 -21.18
C LEU A 128 1.81 -11.08 -22.49
N LYS A 129 1.72 -9.76 -22.45
CA LYS A 129 1.82 -8.94 -23.67
C LYS A 129 3.13 -9.19 -24.44
N LEU A 130 4.27 -9.33 -23.74
CA LEU A 130 5.55 -9.64 -24.39
C LEU A 130 5.57 -11.02 -25.05
N PHE A 131 4.90 -12.02 -24.47
CA PHE A 131 4.74 -13.34 -25.12
C PHE A 131 3.91 -13.24 -26.40
N ASP A 132 2.88 -12.40 -26.42
CA ASP A 132 2.01 -12.18 -27.58
C ASP A 132 2.81 -11.48 -28.71
N GLU A 133 3.54 -10.42 -28.36
CA GLU A 133 4.46 -9.71 -29.26
C GLU A 133 5.56 -10.63 -29.84
N ALA A 134 5.95 -11.68 -29.11
CA ALA A 134 6.92 -12.67 -29.55
C ALA A 134 6.32 -13.78 -30.43
N GLY A 135 5.00 -13.74 -30.70
CA GLY A 135 4.31 -14.70 -31.56
C GLY A 135 3.89 -16.00 -30.87
N PHE A 136 3.96 -16.06 -29.53
CA PHE A 136 3.42 -17.20 -28.79
C PHE A 136 1.90 -17.07 -28.69
N ASN A 137 1.17 -18.11 -29.09
CA ASN A 137 -0.30 -18.10 -28.99
C ASN A 137 -0.73 -18.09 -27.52
N ILE A 138 -1.12 -16.92 -27.02
CA ILE A 138 -1.66 -16.77 -25.67
C ILE A 138 -3.12 -17.21 -25.61
N GLY A 139 -3.79 -17.39 -26.76
CA GLY A 139 -5.24 -17.41 -26.86
C GLY A 139 -5.81 -16.01 -26.57
N PRO A 140 -7.12 -15.80 -26.78
CA PRO A 140 -7.73 -14.54 -26.39
C PRO A 140 -7.42 -14.29 -24.91
N PRO A 141 -7.00 -13.07 -24.52
CA PRO A 141 -7.13 -12.69 -23.13
C PRO A 141 -8.60 -12.97 -22.81
N ARG A 142 -8.88 -13.82 -21.81
CA ARG A 142 -10.22 -13.77 -21.23
C ARG A 142 -10.34 -12.32 -20.80
N THR A 143 -11.14 -11.56 -21.54
CA THR A 143 -11.20 -10.13 -21.37
C THR A 143 -11.57 -9.93 -19.92
N VAL A 144 -10.70 -9.22 -19.25
CA VAL A 144 -10.92 -8.76 -17.88
C VAL A 144 -12.22 -7.93 -17.80
N GLU A 145 -12.72 -7.44 -18.94
CA GLU A 145 -14.05 -6.84 -19.07
C GLU A 145 -15.21 -7.81 -18.80
N GLU A 146 -15.09 -9.12 -19.03
CA GLU A 146 -16.14 -10.08 -18.67
C GLU A 146 -16.21 -10.35 -17.16
N SER A 147 -15.12 -10.13 -16.40
CA SER A 147 -15.18 -10.26 -14.94
C SER A 147 -15.80 -9.04 -14.27
N GLY A 148 -15.97 -7.90 -14.97
CA GLY A 148 -16.48 -6.65 -14.39
C GLY A 148 -15.63 -6.11 -13.22
N LEU A 149 -14.49 -6.75 -12.91
CA LEU A 149 -13.78 -6.61 -11.63
C LEU A 149 -12.73 -5.49 -11.62
N PHE A 150 -12.42 -4.93 -12.80
CA PHE A 150 -11.50 -3.78 -12.91
C PHE A 150 -12.22 -2.43 -12.80
N ASN A 151 -13.55 -2.43 -12.71
CA ASN A 151 -14.31 -1.26 -12.28
C ASN A 151 -14.34 -1.17 -10.75
N PHE A 152 -13.16 -1.19 -10.12
CA PHE A 152 -13.02 -0.55 -8.82
C PHE A 152 -13.14 0.95 -9.05
N THR A 153 -14.39 1.43 -9.12
CA THR A 153 -14.66 2.73 -8.49
C THR A 153 -14.18 2.55 -7.05
N PRO A 154 -13.23 3.38 -6.56
CA PRO A 154 -12.79 3.27 -5.18
C PRO A 154 -14.04 3.29 -4.30
N VAL A 155 -14.37 2.14 -3.70
CA VAL A 155 -15.53 1.98 -2.84
C VAL A 155 -15.24 2.87 -1.65
N HIS A 156 -15.86 4.04 -1.70
CA HIS A 156 -15.53 5.23 -0.94
C HIS A 156 -14.10 5.72 -1.22
N SER A 157 -13.96 6.62 -2.21
CA SER A 157 -13.46 7.93 -1.81
C SER A 157 -14.39 8.41 -0.69
N VAL A 158 -14.12 7.96 0.55
CA VAL A 158 -14.37 8.79 1.71
C VAL A 158 -13.78 10.11 1.24
N ARG A 159 -14.66 11.08 1.06
CA ARG A 159 -14.30 12.47 0.89
C ARG A 159 -13.32 12.71 2.03
N ARG A 160 -12.02 12.56 1.79
CA ARG A 160 -11.03 13.38 2.47
C ARG A 160 -11.65 14.74 2.25
N GLU A 161 -12.18 15.33 3.32
CA GLU A 161 -12.22 16.77 3.33
C GLU A 161 -10.83 17.15 2.84
N GLU A 162 -10.77 17.75 1.64
CA GLU A 162 -9.51 18.27 1.15
C GLU A 162 -8.90 19.01 2.35
N PRO A 163 -7.63 18.74 2.70
CA PRO A 163 -6.98 19.58 3.69
C PRO A 163 -7.24 21.00 3.19
N LYS A 164 -8.03 21.77 3.94
CA LYS A 164 -8.40 23.13 3.55
C LYS A 164 -7.11 23.78 3.07
N ASP A 165 -7.15 24.40 1.89
CA ASP A 165 -6.01 25.00 1.18
C ASP A 165 -5.21 26.04 2.00
N ASP A 166 -5.57 26.23 3.27
CA ASP A 166 -4.96 27.09 4.27
C ASP A 166 -3.55 26.63 4.71
N LEU A 167 -3.03 25.47 4.29
CA LEU A 167 -1.65 25.03 4.63
C LEU A 167 -0.58 25.31 3.55
N ILE A 168 -0.96 25.77 2.35
CA ILE A 168 0.00 26.18 1.30
C ILE A 168 0.53 27.63 1.45
N PRO A 169 -0.18 28.62 2.03
CA PRO A 169 0.36 29.98 2.10
C PRO A 169 1.64 30.06 2.94
N ASP A 170 1.79 29.23 3.98
CA ASP A 170 2.95 29.27 4.87
C ASP A 170 4.25 28.87 4.15
N LEU A 171 4.21 27.90 3.23
CA LEU A 171 5.41 27.47 2.52
C LEU A 171 5.85 28.49 1.45
N VAL A 172 4.88 29.12 0.77
CA VAL A 172 5.15 30.18 -0.21
C VAL A 172 5.66 31.44 0.49
N ILE A 173 5.06 31.82 1.63
CA ILE A 173 5.54 32.93 2.45
C ILE A 173 6.95 32.66 2.96
N LEU A 174 7.27 31.42 3.38
CA LEU A 174 8.61 31.06 3.83
C LEU A 174 9.64 31.18 2.71
N VAL A 175 9.36 30.63 1.53
CA VAL A 175 10.28 30.67 0.38
C VAL A 175 10.44 32.10 -0.14
N SER A 176 9.37 32.88 -0.25
CA SER A 176 9.44 34.30 -0.66
C SER A 176 10.15 35.17 0.37
N SER A 177 10.04 34.87 1.67
CA SER A 177 10.76 35.56 2.74
C SER A 177 12.26 35.25 2.70
N ILE A 178 12.64 34.00 2.40
CA ILE A 178 14.05 33.61 2.21
C ILE A 178 14.66 34.31 0.98
N ILE A 179 13.93 34.36 -0.13
CA ILE A 179 14.39 35.04 -1.36
C ILE A 179 14.45 36.56 -1.16
N GLY A 180 13.47 37.15 -0.49
CA GLY A 180 13.45 38.58 -0.16
C GLY A 180 14.58 38.99 0.79
N LEU A 181 14.88 38.18 1.79
CA LEU A 181 16.04 38.36 2.67
C LEU A 181 17.37 38.23 1.91
N GLY A 182 17.46 37.34 0.92
CA GLY A 182 18.65 37.22 0.06
C GLY A 182 18.95 38.48 -0.76
N ILE A 183 17.91 39.20 -1.20
CA ILE A 183 18.08 40.41 -2.03
C ILE A 183 18.44 41.65 -1.19
N LEU A 184 17.90 41.76 0.03
CA LEU A 184 18.17 42.88 0.96
C LEU A 184 19.59 42.87 1.58
N VAL A 185 20.33 41.77 1.47
CA VAL A 185 21.68 41.62 2.05
C VAL A 185 22.78 41.82 1.01
N SER A 186 22.51 42.56 -0.08
CA SER A 186 23.48 42.67 -1.18
C SER A 186 24.78 43.44 -0.82
N PHE A 187 24.84 44.24 0.26
CA PHE A 187 26.11 44.81 0.76
C PHE A 187 26.06 45.15 2.27
N PRO A 188 26.17 44.18 3.20
CA PRO A 188 26.35 44.50 4.60
C PRO A 188 27.73 45.15 4.81
N PRO A 189 27.84 46.17 5.69
CA PRO A 189 29.14 46.69 6.13
C PRO A 189 30.02 45.56 6.69
N LEU A 190 31.34 45.68 6.56
CA LEU A 190 32.30 44.60 6.87
C LEU A 190 32.09 43.96 8.25
N GLU A 191 31.65 44.74 9.24
CA GLU A 191 31.39 44.25 10.60
C GLU A 191 30.18 43.30 10.70
N ALA A 192 29.19 43.45 9.81
CA ALA A 192 28.00 42.59 9.77
C ALA A 192 28.21 41.29 8.97
N GLN A 193 29.32 41.18 8.20
CA GLN A 193 29.63 39.97 7.44
C GLN A 193 29.99 38.79 8.35
N ALA A 194 30.69 39.04 9.47
CA ALA A 194 31.06 37.99 10.41
C ALA A 194 29.83 37.35 11.10
N THR A 195 28.86 38.18 11.50
CA THR A 195 27.62 37.74 12.14
C THR A 195 26.72 36.99 11.15
N LEU A 196 26.65 37.45 9.90
CA LEU A 196 25.92 36.75 8.84
C LEU A 196 26.55 35.39 8.53
N TRP A 197 27.88 35.31 8.48
CA TRP A 197 28.60 34.05 8.28
C TRP A 197 28.34 33.05 9.40
N ALA A 198 28.37 33.49 10.66
CA ALA A 198 28.07 32.64 11.81
C ALA A 198 26.61 32.12 11.78
N PHE A 199 25.66 32.98 11.40
CA PHE A 199 24.26 32.59 11.25
C PHE A 199 24.07 31.56 10.12
N LEU A 200 24.67 31.79 8.96
CA LEU A 200 24.60 30.87 7.82
C LEU A 200 25.21 29.51 8.17
N GLN A 201 26.36 29.47 8.86
CA GLN A 201 26.94 28.20 9.32
C GLN A 201 25.99 27.43 10.25
N ASN A 202 25.25 28.14 11.11
CA ASN A 202 24.27 27.52 11.98
C ASN A 202 23.06 27.00 11.19
N VAL A 203 22.56 27.72 10.18
CA VAL A 203 21.48 27.23 9.33
C VAL A 203 21.91 26.00 8.51
N PHE A 204 23.12 26.02 7.94
CA PHE A 204 23.65 24.90 7.16
C PHE A 204 23.90 23.64 8.01
N SER A 205 24.31 23.79 9.29
CA SER A 205 24.49 22.63 10.16
C SER A 205 23.15 21.91 10.44
N TRP A 206 22.05 22.67 10.58
CA TRP A 206 20.70 22.12 10.75
C TRP A 206 20.13 21.50 9.48
N LEU A 207 20.44 22.07 8.31
CA LEU A 207 20.05 21.48 7.03
C LEU A 207 20.64 20.08 6.83
N SER A 208 21.87 19.83 7.30
CA SER A 208 22.44 18.48 7.24
C SER A 208 21.64 17.46 8.07
N THR A 209 21.17 17.86 9.26
CA THR A 209 20.36 17.02 10.13
C THR A 209 18.98 16.75 9.54
N ILE A 210 18.35 17.77 8.95
CA ILE A 210 17.05 17.64 8.26
C ILE A 210 17.19 16.72 7.04
N LEU A 211 18.26 16.87 6.26
CA LEU A 211 18.52 16.03 5.09
C LEU A 211 18.82 14.58 5.50
N GLN A 212 19.58 14.36 6.58
CA GLN A 212 19.80 13.02 7.14
C GLN A 212 18.49 12.37 7.61
N TYR A 213 17.62 13.11 8.30
CA TYR A 213 16.29 12.60 8.69
C TYR A 213 15.41 12.26 7.47
N ALA A 214 15.44 13.09 6.42
CA ALA A 214 14.70 12.84 5.19
C ALA A 214 15.23 11.61 4.43
N ILE A 215 16.56 11.46 4.34
CA ILE A 215 17.21 10.30 3.70
C ILE A 215 16.92 9.02 4.49
N VAL A 216 17.04 9.03 5.82
CA VAL A 216 16.71 7.84 6.65
C VAL A 216 15.24 7.45 6.49
N SER A 217 14.33 8.43 6.43
CA SER A 217 12.89 8.20 6.20
C SER A 217 12.60 7.65 4.80
N LEU A 218 13.36 8.07 3.78
CA LEU A 218 13.26 7.57 2.41
C LEU A 218 13.88 6.17 2.24
N VAL A 219 15.01 5.89 2.89
CA VAL A 219 15.67 4.57 2.89
C VAL A 219 14.81 3.54 3.62
N GLN A 220 14.14 3.91 4.72
CA GLN A 220 13.14 3.05 5.38
C GLN A 220 11.90 2.78 4.52
N CYS A 221 11.62 3.61 3.51
CA CYS A 221 10.57 3.36 2.52
C CYS A 221 11.05 2.66 1.24
N GLY A 222 12.35 2.45 1.06
CA GLY A 222 12.96 2.17 -0.25
C GLY A 222 13.92 0.98 -0.33
N SER A 223 14.12 0.18 0.72
CA SER A 223 14.93 -1.05 0.58
C SER A 223 14.19 -2.10 -0.27
N PRO A 224 14.80 -2.61 -1.36
CA PRO A 224 14.34 -3.85 -1.97
C PRO A 224 14.58 -4.99 -0.98
N LEU A 225 13.53 -5.78 -0.74
CA LEU A 225 13.60 -7.06 -0.04
C LEU A 225 14.54 -8.00 -0.82
N THR A 226 15.81 -8.00 -0.49
CA THR A 226 16.72 -9.13 -0.72
C THR A 226 16.94 -9.81 0.62
N ASP A 227 16.54 -11.09 0.68
CA ASP A 227 16.89 -12.11 1.66
C ASP A 227 16.98 -11.68 3.13
N LEU A 228 15.85 -11.84 3.83
CA LEU A 228 15.85 -12.13 5.26
C LEU A 228 15.06 -13.43 5.47
N ASP A 229 15.78 -14.42 5.97
CA ASP A 229 15.26 -15.64 6.58
C ASP A 229 14.03 -15.34 7.43
N VAL A 230 12.93 -16.03 7.09
CA VAL A 230 11.71 -16.08 7.89
C VAL A 230 11.98 -17.01 9.07
N ALA A 231 12.73 -16.52 10.05
CA ALA A 231 12.85 -17.11 11.37
C ALA A 231 12.14 -16.21 12.41
N ASP A 232 11.06 -16.73 12.96
CA ASP A 232 10.53 -16.47 14.29
C ASP A 232 10.47 -15.02 14.81
N GLY A 233 9.37 -14.34 14.47
CA GLY A 233 9.02 -13.04 15.04
C GLY A 233 7.53 -12.81 15.26
N PHE A 234 6.71 -13.85 15.42
CA PHE A 234 5.27 -13.71 15.74
C PHE A 234 5.04 -13.69 17.26
N GLY A 235 5.33 -12.53 17.86
CA GLY A 235 4.94 -12.20 19.22
C GLY A 235 3.42 -12.05 19.35
N ARG A 236 2.77 -13.14 19.79
CA ARG A 236 1.81 -13.17 20.91
C ARG A 236 0.70 -12.09 20.92
N TRP A 237 -0.37 -12.33 20.17
CA TRP A 237 -1.72 -11.88 20.56
C TRP A 237 -2.43 -13.06 21.23
N ARG A 238 -2.43 -13.07 22.57
CA ARG A 238 -3.20 -14.04 23.36
C ARG A 238 -4.69 -13.72 23.23
N SER A 239 -5.43 -14.74 22.83
CA SER A 239 -6.84 -14.98 23.16
C SER A 239 -7.09 -14.99 24.65
#